data_AF-A0A6G6ZXI1-F1
#
_entry.id   AF-A0A6G6ZXI1-F1
#
_cell.length_a   1.000
_cell.length_b   1.000
_cell.length_c   1.000
_cell.angle_alpha   90.00
_cell.angle_beta   90.00
_cell.angle_gamma   90.00
#
_symmetry.space_group_name_H-M   'P 1'
#
loop_
_entity.id
_entity.type
_entity.pdbx_description
1 polymer ?
#
loop_
_entity_poly.entity_id
_entity_poly.type
_entity_poly.pdbx_seq_one_letter_code
_entity_poly.pdbx_strand_id
1 'polypeptide(L)' 'MSEQAYIAVTSTGYVEGACLVDAEDSPVWVGEMENAGMAIQQVPMAEAKALLYTQVPQATLEA' A
#
# COMPACT_ATOMS: atom_id res chain seq x y z
N MET A 1 18.72 -7.31 -2.72
CA MET A 1 17.90 -6.35 -1.94
C MET A 1 16.47 -6.73 -2.17
N SER A 2 15.62 -6.74 -1.14
CA SER A 2 14.20 -7.07 -1.32
C SER A 2 13.50 -5.89 -1.98
N GLU A 3 12.78 -6.13 -3.08
CA GLU A 3 11.97 -5.13 -3.75
C GLU A 3 10.89 -4.58 -2.80
N GLN A 4 10.63 -3.28 -2.86
CA GLN A 4 9.65 -2.59 -2.00
C GLN A 4 8.43 -2.19 -2.83
N ALA A 5 7.26 -2.20 -2.18
CA ALA A 5 6.00 -1.78 -2.77
C ALA A 5 5.22 -0.89 -1.79
N TYR A 6 4.49 0.06 -2.34
CA TYR A 6 3.42 0.75 -1.64
C TYR A 6 2.17 -0.14 -1.64
N ILE A 7 1.41 -0.10 -0.55
CA ILE A 7 0.04 -0.59 -0.46
C ILE A 7 -0.90 0.57 -0.10
N ALA A 8 -2.10 0.56 -0.66
CA ALA A 8 -3.16 1.51 -0.35
C ALA A 8 -4.17 0.84 0.57
N VAL A 9 -4.34 1.40 1.77
CA VAL A 9 -5.15 0.86 2.85
C VAL A 9 -6.32 1.79 3.11
N THR A 10 -7.53 1.26 2.98
CA THR A 10 -8.76 1.98 3.33
C THR A 10 -8.86 2.24 4.83
N SER A 11 -9.76 3.14 5.23
CA SER A 11 -10.03 3.45 6.64
C SER A 11 -10.50 2.24 7.49
N THR A 12 -10.96 1.17 6.85
CA THR A 12 -11.38 -0.09 7.51
C THR A 12 -10.25 -1.13 7.57
N GLY A 13 -9.05 -0.78 7.14
CA GLY A 13 -7.89 -1.68 7.10
C GLY A 13 -7.89 -2.63 5.89
N TYR A 14 -8.72 -2.40 4.87
CA TYR A 14 -8.69 -3.21 3.65
C TYR A 14 -7.65 -2.68 2.66
N VAL A 15 -6.81 -3.56 2.11
CA VAL A 15 -5.80 -3.21 1.10
C VAL A 15 -6.41 -3.27 -0.30
N GLU A 16 -6.60 -2.11 -0.90
CA GLU A 16 -7.29 -1.97 -2.20
C GLU A 16 -6.32 -2.04 -3.40
N GLY A 17 -5.05 -1.71 -3.17
CA GLY A 17 -4.06 -1.67 -4.25
C GLY A 17 -2.63 -1.77 -3.76
N ALA A 18 -1.73 -2.09 -4.68
CA ALA A 18 -0.29 -2.07 -4.46
C ALA A 18 0.46 -1.60 -5.71
N CYS A 19 1.58 -0.90 -5.51
CA CYS A 19 2.43 -0.38 -6.58
C CYS A 19 3.91 -0.54 -6.19
N LEU A 20 4.79 -0.91 -7.13
CA LEU A 20 6.23 -0.96 -6.85
C LEU A 20 6.76 0.45 -6.60
N VAL A 21 7.62 0.61 -5.59
CA VAL A 21 8.19 1.92 -5.25
C VAL A 21 9.02 2.48 -6.41
N ASP A 22 9.78 1.62 -7.07
CA ASP A 22 10.69 2.01 -8.17
C ASP A 22 9.99 2.14 -9.54
N ALA A 23 8.66 1.98 -9.60
CA ALA A 23 7.91 2.23 -10.83
C ALA A 23 7.83 3.73 -11.14
N GLU A 24 7.94 4.10 -12.42
CA GLU A 24 7.95 5.51 -12.86
C GLU A 24 6.67 6.27 -12.47
N ASP A 25 5.54 5.57 -12.45
CA ASP A 25 4.21 6.07 -12.13
C ASP A 25 3.85 5.96 -10.64
N SER A 26 4.74 5.40 -9.80
CA SER A 26 4.47 5.22 -8.37
C SER A 26 4.09 6.51 -7.63
N PRO A 27 4.70 7.70 -7.91
CA PRO A 27 4.32 8.93 -7.23
C PRO A 27 2.92 9.42 -7.62
N VAL A 28 2.52 9.19 -8.87
CA VAL A 28 1.18 9.54 -9.37
C VAL A 28 0.15 8.65 -8.70
N TRP A 29 0.39 7.34 -8.69
CA TRP A 29 -0.49 6.36 -8.07
C TRP A 29 -0.68 6.63 -6.57
N VAL A 30 0.40 6.91 -5.83
CA VAL A 30 0.34 7.28 -4.40
C VAL A 30 -0.58 8.49 -4.19
N GLY A 31 -0.39 9.55 -4.99
CA GLY A 31 -1.23 10.75 -4.90
C GLY A 31 -2.70 10.49 -5.22
N GLU A 32 -3.01 9.62 -6.18
CA GLU A 32 -4.40 9.22 -6.49
C GLU A 32 -5.04 8.47 -5.32
N MET A 33 -4.30 7.55 -4.69
CA MET A 33 -4.79 6.75 -3.57
C MET A 33 -4.99 7.61 -2.30
N GLU A 34 -4.07 8.53 -2.01
CA GLU A 34 -4.22 9.50 -0.91
C GLU A 34 -5.42 10.44 -1.14
N ASN A 35 -5.62 10.94 -2.37
CA ASN A 35 -6.78 11.76 -2.73
C ASN A 35 -8.11 11.01 -2.60
N ALA A 36 -8.09 9.69 -2.77
CA ALA A 36 -9.24 8.81 -2.51
C ALA A 36 -9.46 8.51 -1.00
N GLY A 37 -8.59 9.02 -0.12
CA GLY A 37 -8.71 8.87 1.33
C GLY A 37 -8.11 7.57 1.88
N MET A 38 -7.21 6.93 1.14
CA MET A 38 -6.48 5.74 1.60
C MET A 38 -5.15 6.13 2.24
N ALA A 39 -4.74 5.37 3.25
CA ALA A 39 -3.41 5.45 3.84
C ALA A 39 -2.41 4.64 3.00
N ILE A 40 -1.22 5.20 2.80
CA ILE A 40 -0.15 4.54 2.03
C ILE A 40 0.88 3.98 3.00
N GLN A 41 1.21 2.70 2.82
CA GLN A 41 2.27 2.04 3.59
C GLN A 41 3.28 1.43 2.63
N GLN A 42 4.56 1.50 2.99
CA GLN A 42 5.63 0.84 2.25
C GLN A 42 5.97 -0.48 2.94
N VAL A 43 5.89 -1.58 2.19
CA VAL A 43 6.16 -2.94 2.66
C VAL A 43 7.00 -3.69 1.61
N PRO A 44 7.67 -4.79 1.99
CA PRO A 44 8.30 -5.67 1.02
C PRO A 44 7.31 -6.14 -0.04
N MET A 45 7.72 -6.23 -1.32
CA MET A 45 6.85 -6.65 -2.43
C MET A 45 6.16 -7.99 -2.16
N ALA A 46 6.88 -8.95 -1.56
CA ALA A 46 6.33 -10.25 -1.20
C ALA A 46 5.16 -10.13 -0.20
N GLU A 47 5.25 -9.18 0.72
CA GLU A 47 4.20 -8.87 1.69
C GLU A 47 3.04 -8.12 1.02
N ALA A 48 3.32 -7.10 0.19
CA ALA A 48 2.29 -6.39 -0.57
C ALA A 48 1.42 -7.35 -1.40
N LYS A 49 2.05 -8.32 -2.07
CA LYS A 49 1.34 -9.35 -2.85
C LYS A 49 0.44 -10.23 -1.98
N ALA A 50 0.87 -10.55 -0.76
CA ALA A 50 0.09 -11.36 0.17
C ALA A 50 -1.08 -10.57 0.78
N LEU A 51 -0.90 -9.25 0.94
CA LEU A 51 -1.89 -8.36 1.54
C LEU A 51 -2.93 -7.82 0.55
N LEU A 52 -2.63 -7.79 -0.75
CA LEU A 52 -3.52 -7.24 -1.76
C LEU A 52 -4.92 -7.86 -1.69
N TYR A 53 -5.95 -7.02 -1.62
CA TYR A 53 -7.36 -7.42 -1.48
C TYR A 53 -7.68 -8.18 -0.18
N THR A 54 -6.89 -7.98 0.88
CA THR A 54 -7.12 -8.54 2.21
C THR A 54 -7.27 -7.45 3.28
N GLN A 55 -7.62 -7.85 4.50
CA GLN A 55 -7.69 -6.96 5.64
C GLN A 55 -6.37 -7.00 6.42
N VAL A 56 -5.68 -5.87 6.53
CA VAL A 56 -4.53 -5.73 7.42
C VAL A 56 -5.01 -5.52 8.85
N PRO A 57 -4.34 -6.13 9.86
CA PRO A 57 -4.62 -5.83 11.26
C PRO A 57 -4.44 -4.33 11.51
N GLN A 58 -5.39 -3.70 12.19
CA GLN A 58 -5.38 -2.25 12.44
C GLN A 58 -4.14 -1.78 13.22
N ALA A 59 -3.44 -2.70 13.90
CA ALA A 59 -2.17 -2.45 14.59
C ALA A 59 -1.01 -2.06 13.66
N THR A 60 -1.11 -2.31 12.35
CA THR A 60 -0.09 -1.92 11.36
C THR A 60 -0.23 -0.47 10.89
N LEU A 61 -1.32 0.22 11.26
CA LEU A 61 -1.62 1.60 10.86
C LEU A 61 -1.05 2.66 11.82
N GLU A 62 -0.51 2.24 12.98
CA GLU A 62 0.12 3.14 13.95
C GLU A 62 1.65 3.07 13.81
N ALA A 63 2.22 3.96 13.00
CA ALA A 63 3.66 4.29 12.98
C ALA A 63 3.85 5.81 12.83
#